data_AF-A0A2V8Y6D7-F1
#
_entry.id   AF-A0A2V8Y6D7-F1
#
_cell.length_a   1.000
_cell.length_b   1.000
_cell.length_c   1.000
_cell.angle_alpha   90.00
_cell.angle_beta   90.00
_cell.angle_gamma   90.00
#
_symmetry.space_group_name_H-M   'P 1'
#
loop_
_entity.id
_entity.type
_entity.pdbx_description
1 polymer ?
#
loop_
_entity_poly.entity_id
_entity_poly.type
_entity_poly.pdbx_seq_one_letter_code
_entity_poly.pdbx_strand_id
1 'polypeptide(L)'
;TVLGKTDCGERFSVHTVSQSVNRHGALFQLEEIILVGQPVILVNDHTSQSMECRVVSIHRARDGKQYVGVEFLSPETNFWHMQFPIPGAKPLRRVVPNKASA
;
A
#
# COMPACT_ATOMS: atom_id res chain seq x y z
N THR A 1 6.40 3.31 6.62
CA THR A 1 7.16 4.49 6.15
C THR A 1 7.40 4.44 4.64
N VAL A 2 7.41 5.58 3.95
CA VAL A 2 7.75 5.72 2.52
C VAL A 2 9.01 6.58 2.39
N LEU A 3 10.00 6.07 1.65
CA LEU A 3 11.23 6.78 1.32
C LEU A 3 11.25 7.06 -0.17
N GLY A 4 11.65 8.26 -0.56
CA GLY A 4 11.66 8.65 -1.97
C GLY A 4 12.51 9.88 -2.23
N LYS A 5 12.37 10.40 -3.45
CA LYS A 5 12.93 11.68 -3.87
C LYS A 5 11.81 12.56 -4.40
N THR A 6 11.88 13.87 -4.21
CA THR A 6 11.00 14.81 -4.90
C THR A 6 11.45 14.99 -6.35
N ASP A 7 10.67 15.71 -7.15
CA ASP A 7 11.03 16.11 -8.52
C ASP A 7 12.29 16.98 -8.58
N CYS A 8 12.54 17.79 -7.54
CA CYS A 8 13.80 18.53 -7.37
C CYS A 8 14.99 17.68 -6.88
N GLY A 9 14.77 16.39 -6.59
CA GLY A 9 15.81 15.43 -6.22
C GLY A 9 16.11 15.36 -4.71
N GLU A 10 15.39 16.11 -3.88
CA GLU A 10 15.52 16.06 -2.42
C GLU A 10 14.97 14.75 -1.89
N ARG A 11 15.68 14.10 -0.96
CA ARG A 11 15.23 12.85 -0.35
C ARG A 11 14.20 13.16 0.73
N PHE A 12 13.14 12.38 0.77
CA PHE A 12 12.15 12.44 1.85
C PHE A 12 11.95 11.08 2.50
N SER A 13 11.49 11.13 3.76
CA SER A 13 11.09 9.97 4.55
C SER A 13 9.83 10.34 5.32
N VAL A 14 8.72 9.68 5.01
CA VAL A 14 7.39 10.07 5.50
C VAL A 14 6.69 8.86 6.10
N HIS A 15 6.14 9.03 7.30
CA HIS A 15 5.26 8.04 7.89
C HIS A 15 3.84 8.19 7.34
N THR A 16 3.28 7.10 6.82
CA THR A 16 1.92 7.07 6.28
C THR A 16 1.29 5.71 6.56
N VAL A 17 -0.03 5.64 6.46
CA VAL A 17 -0.82 4.43 6.64
C VAL A 17 -1.36 3.99 5.28
N SER A 18 -1.25 2.70 4.99
CA SER A 18 -1.87 2.12 3.79
C SER A 18 -3.39 2.18 3.90
N GLN A 19 -4.04 2.80 2.92
CA GLN A 19 -5.49 2.75 2.78
C GLN A 19 -5.98 1.40 2.26
N SER A 20 -5.23 0.83 1.32
CA SER A 20 -5.48 -0.51 0.80
C SER A 20 -4.17 -1.17 0.41
N VAL A 21 -4.14 -2.49 0.51
CA VAL A 21 -2.99 -3.33 0.14
C VAL A 21 -3.47 -4.50 -0.70
N ASN A 22 -2.61 -4.96 -1.60
CA ASN A 22 -2.82 -6.20 -2.34
C ASN A 22 -1.49 -6.99 -2.41
N ARG A 23 -1.49 -8.16 -3.06
CA ARG A 23 -0.28 -8.98 -3.21
C ARG A 23 0.87 -8.24 -3.92
N HIS A 24 0.55 -7.31 -4.81
CA HIS A 24 1.49 -6.65 -5.69
C HIS A 24 1.86 -5.24 -5.25
N GLY A 25 1.25 -4.69 -4.21
CA GLY A 25 1.41 -3.27 -3.92
C GLY A 25 0.50 -2.71 -2.84
N ALA A 26 0.42 -1.38 -2.82
CA ALA A 26 -0.38 -0.62 -1.87
C ALA A 26 -0.87 0.71 -2.44
N LEU A 27 -1.88 1.26 -1.78
CA LEU A 27 -2.35 2.62 -1.92
C LEU A 27 -2.22 3.33 -0.57
N PHE A 28 -1.60 4.51 -0.56
CA PHE A 28 -1.48 5.34 0.64
C PHE A 28 -1.62 6.82 0.29
N GLN A 29 -1.87 7.63 1.31
CA GLN A 29 -1.86 9.09 1.17
C GLN A 29 -0.42 9.61 1.23
N LEU A 30 -0.07 10.56 0.37
CA LEU A 30 1.23 11.21 0.37
C LEU A 30 1.07 12.68 -0.02
N GLU A 31 1.65 13.60 0.75
CA GLU A 31 1.57 15.06 0.47
C GLU A 31 2.70 15.53 -0.44
N GLU A 32 3.80 14.78 -0.46
CA GLU A 32 4.99 15.04 -1.22
C GLU A 32 4.71 14.93 -2.73
N ILE A 33 5.35 15.81 -3.50
CA ILE A 33 5.26 15.81 -4.96
C ILE A 33 6.13 14.67 -5.48
N ILE A 34 5.47 13.68 -6.08
CA ILE A 34 6.11 12.54 -6.73
C ILE A 34 5.52 12.31 -8.12
N LEU A 35 6.25 11.61 -8.96
CA LEU A 35 5.84 11.34 -10.34
C LEU A 35 5.51 9.86 -10.57
N VAL A 36 4.60 9.60 -11.50
CA VAL A 36 4.34 8.23 -11.98
C VAL A 36 5.62 7.69 -12.62
N GLY A 37 5.91 6.43 -12.30
CA GLY A 37 7.08 5.71 -12.77
C GLY A 37 8.31 5.87 -11.87
N GLN A 38 8.27 6.75 -10.87
CA GLN A 38 9.39 7.02 -9.98
C GLN A 38 9.62 5.85 -8.98
N PRO A 39 10.89 5.50 -8.68
CA PRO A 39 11.19 4.53 -7.64
C PRO A 39 10.99 5.12 -6.25
N VAL A 40 10.41 4.31 -5.36
CA VAL A 40 10.25 4.60 -3.94
C VAL A 40 10.54 3.33 -3.14
N ILE A 41 10.88 3.47 -1.86
CA ILE A 41 11.06 2.34 -0.95
C ILE A 41 9.95 2.39 0.09
N LEU A 42 9.19 1.31 0.20
CA LEU A 42 8.20 1.13 1.24
C LEU A 42 8.82 0.33 2.38
N VAL A 43 8.73 0.85 3.60
CA VAL A 43 9.18 0.16 4.82
C VAL A 43 7.96 -0.20 5.65
N ASN A 44 7.81 -1.48 5.94
CA ASN A 44 6.79 -1.98 6.87
C ASN A 44 7.33 -1.85 8.29
N ASP A 45 6.86 -0.83 9.01
CA ASP A 45 7.34 -0.50 10.37
C ASP A 45 7.03 -1.62 11.40
N HIS A 46 6.12 -2.55 11.10
CA HIS A 46 5.82 -3.69 11.98
C HIS A 46 6.80 -4.87 11.82
N THR A 47 7.40 -5.02 10.64
CA THR A 47 8.26 -6.18 10.32
C THR A 47 9.70 -5.75 10.01
N SER A 48 9.96 -4.45 9.97
CA SER A 48 11.20 -3.83 9.54
C SER A 48 11.65 -4.24 8.13
N GLN A 49 10.75 -4.81 7.31
CA GLN A 49 11.04 -5.15 5.93
C GLN A 49 10.92 -3.93 5.03
N SER A 50 11.79 -3.86 4.03
CA SER A 50 11.72 -2.86 2.97
C SER A 50 11.41 -3.54 1.64
N MET A 51 10.67 -2.82 0.79
CA MET A 51 10.33 -3.23 -0.57
C MET A 51 10.60 -2.08 -1.52
N GLU A 52 11.35 -2.36 -2.58
CA GLU A 52 11.48 -1.42 -3.68
C GLU A 52 10.18 -1.44 -4.50
N CYS A 53 9.65 -0.26 -4.76
CA CYS A 53 8.38 -0.08 -5.42
C CYS A 53 8.50 0.97 -6.53
N ARG A 54 7.56 0.92 -7.46
CA ARG A 54 7.36 1.95 -8.48
C ARG A 54 6.01 2.61 -8.29
N VAL A 55 5.97 3.93 -8.41
CA VAL A 55 4.70 4.67 -8.46
C VAL A 55 3.98 4.32 -9.76
N VAL A 56 2.77 3.79 -9.68
CA VAL A 56 1.98 3.40 -10.86
C VAL A 56 0.75 4.28 -11.06
N SER A 57 0.28 4.94 -10.00
CA SER A 57 -0.86 5.87 -10.10
C SER A 57 -0.79 6.97 -9.06
N ILE A 58 -1.33 8.13 -9.42
CA ILE A 58 -1.51 9.27 -8.53
C ILE A 58 -2.94 9.78 -8.75
N HIS A 59 -3.72 9.85 -7.68
CA HIS A 59 -5.10 10.33 -7.70
C HIS A 59 -5.27 11.45 -6.67
N ARG A 60 -5.78 12.60 -7.10
CA ARG A 60 -6.20 13.68 -6.20
C ARG A 60 -7.68 13.56 -5.92
N ALA A 61 -8.03 13.32 -4.66
CA ALA A 61 -9.40 13.26 -4.21
C ALA A 61 -9.99 14.68 -4.03
N ARG A 62 -11.32 14.74 -3.93
CA ARG A 62 -12.06 16.02 -3.82
C ARG A 62 -11.75 16.79 -2.53
N ASP A 63 -11.26 16.11 -1.52
CA ASP A 63 -10.81 16.69 -0.25
C ASP A 63 -9.39 17.28 -0.33
N GLY A 64 -8.79 17.30 -1.53
CA GLY A 64 -7.45 17.82 -1.77
C GLY A 64 -6.34 16.83 -1.46
N LYS A 65 -6.66 15.63 -0.94
CA LYS A 65 -5.66 14.63 -0.60
C LYS A 65 -5.15 13.94 -1.85
N GLN A 66 -3.85 13.65 -1.86
CA GLN A 66 -3.21 12.88 -2.92
C GLN A 66 -3.00 11.44 -2.45
N TYR A 67 -3.49 10.52 -3.26
CA TYR A 67 -3.34 9.08 -3.09
C TYR A 67 -2.41 8.52 -4.14
N VAL A 68 -1.44 7.74 -3.67
CA VAL A 68 -0.36 7.19 -4.47
C VAL A 68 -0.47 5.68 -4.46
N GLY A 69 -0.66 5.12 -5.65
CA GLY A 69 -0.58 3.68 -5.87
C GLY A 69 0.84 3.28 -6.23
N VAL A 70 1.34 2.26 -5.56
CA VAL A 70 2.65 1.68 -5.83
C VAL A 70 2.55 0.19 -6.16
N GLU A 71 3.45 -0.27 -7.01
CA GLU A 71 3.65 -1.68 -7.34
C GLU A 71 5.03 -2.12 -6.86
N PHE A 72 5.11 -3.34 -6.33
CA PHE A 72 6.33 -3.97 -5.86
C PHE A 72 7.19 -4.44 -7.03
N LEU A 73 8.48 -4.14 -6.97
CA LEU A 73 9.45 -4.66 -7.93
C LEU A 73 9.73 -6.16 -7.71
N SER A 74 9.56 -6.63 -6.46
CA SER A 74 9.73 -8.05 -6.07
C SER A 74 8.46 -8.57 -5.38
N PRO A 75 7.36 -8.84 -6.12
CA PRO A 75 6.06 -9.19 -5.54
C PRO A 75 6.01 -10.60 -4.90
N GLU A 76 7.05 -11.43 -5.07
CA GLU A 76 7.13 -12.76 -4.45
C GLU A 76 7.45 -12.71 -2.94
N THR A 77 7.98 -11.59 -2.45
CA THR A 77 8.22 -11.39 -1.03
C THR A 77 6.89 -11.16 -0.32
N ASN A 78 6.61 -11.94 0.73
CA ASN A 78 5.42 -11.74 1.58
C ASN A 78 5.58 -10.52 2.50
N PHE A 79 5.71 -9.34 1.90
CA PHE A 79 5.96 -8.07 2.56
C PHE A 79 4.87 -7.70 3.60
N TRP A 80 3.61 -8.04 3.29
CA TRP A 80 2.47 -7.78 4.16
C TRP A 80 2.27 -8.82 5.26
N HIS A 81 2.93 -9.97 5.16
CA HIS A 81 2.63 -11.14 6.00
C HIS A 81 1.15 -11.54 5.94
N MET A 82 0.56 -11.44 4.75
CA MET A 82 -0.86 -11.71 4.49
C MET A 82 -1.02 -12.81 3.44
N GLN A 83 -2.07 -13.63 3.59
CA GLN A 83 -2.51 -14.52 2.51
C GLN A 83 -3.61 -13.84 1.71
N PHE A 84 -3.31 -13.52 0.45
CA PHE A 84 -4.31 -13.03 -0.50
C PHE A 84 -5.03 -14.20 -1.18
N PRO A 85 -6.36 -14.14 -1.34
CA PRO A 85 -7.12 -15.18 -2.00
C PRO A 85 -6.63 -15.41 -3.43
N ILE A 86 -6.64 -16.66 -3.87
CA ILE A 86 -6.35 -17.02 -5.26
C ILE A 86 -7.55 -16.68 -6.15
N PRO A 87 -7.34 -16.41 -7.46
CA PRO A 87 -8.44 -16.24 -8.40
C PRO A 87 -9.44 -17.39 -8.33
N GLY A 88 -10.74 -17.07 -8.26
CA GLY A 88 -11.82 -18.07 -8.14
C GLY A 88 -12.07 -18.60 -6.72
N ALA A 89 -11.32 -18.17 -5.71
CA ALA A 89 -11.61 -18.52 -4.33
C ALA A 89 -12.98 -18.00 -3.90
N LYS A 90 -13.78 -18.86 -3.26
CA LYS A 90 -15.06 -18.45 -2.68
C LYS A 90 -14.81 -17.56 -1.45
N PRO A 91 -15.50 -16.42 -1.30
CA PRO A 91 -15.38 -15.61 -0.10
C PRO A 91 -15.68 -16.44 1.14
N LEU A 92 -14.90 -16.24 2.19
CA LEU A 92 -15.20 -16.83 3.49
C LEU A 92 -16.57 -16.31 3.95
N ARG A 93 -17.55 -17.21 4.11
CA ARG A 93 -18.85 -16.83 4.67
C ARG A 93 -18.62 -16.37 6.10
N ARG A 94 -18.96 -15.11 6.38
CA ARG A 94 -18.99 -14.60 7.75
C ARG A 94 -20.02 -15.40 8.53
N VAL A 95 -19.56 -16.30 9.39
CA VAL A 95 -20.42 -17.00 10.34
C VAL A 95 -20.78 -16.00 11.42
N VAL A 96 -21.94 -15.35 11.30
CA VAL A 96 -22.51 -14.56 12.39
C VAL A 96 -23.02 -15.54 13.45
N PRO A 97 -22.53 -15.46 14.70
CA PRO A 97 -23.08 -16.28 15.77
C PRO A 97 -24.56 -15.95 15.92
N ASN A 98 -25.42 -16.97 15.92
CA ASN A 98 -26.84 -16.78 16.21
C ASN A 98 -26.94 -16.35 17.68
N LYS A 99 -27.25 -15.07 17.93
CA LYS A 99 -27.68 -14.65 19.27
C LYS A 99 -29.05 -15.29 19.50
N ALA A 100 -29.07 -16.42 20.18
CA ALA A 100 -30.27 -16.89 20.83
C ALA A 100 -30.61 -15.87 21.93
N SER A 101 -31.58 -15.00 21.68
CA SER A 101 -32.26 -14.26 22.73
C SER A 101 -33.09 -15.26 23.53
N ALA A 102 -32.81 -15.33 24.83
CA ALA A 102 -33.68 -15.90 25.85
C ALA A 102 -34.06 -14.77 26.81
#